data_AF-A0A1Q6W9N2-F1
#
_entry.id   AF-A0A1Q6W9N2-F1
#
_cell.length_a   1.000
_cell.length_b   1.000
_cell.length_c   1.000
_cell.angle_alpha   90.00
_cell.angle_beta   90.00
_cell.angle_gamma   90.00
#
_symmetry.space_group_name_H-M   'P 1'
#
loop_
_entity.id
_entity.type
_entity.pdbx_description
1 polymer ?
#
loop_
_entity_poly.entity_id
_entity_poly.type
_entity_poly.pdbx_seq_one_letter_code
_entity_poly.pdbx_strand_id
1 'polypeptide(L)'
;LHLRGAPQALERAFGVTLGRYQLSDGRGPFVGLGQAPTLPPEAIAVLGLDRRPVARVHSRRPRAAPAVTYAPPELGRLYNFPPSTDGSGQTVALIELGGGFTASDLAQYFNGLGITRPPSVTAVSVAGGTNQPGGDADGEVMLDIEVIGALAPGAKIVVYFAPNTDQGFYEAISQAAHDGVNHPAVMSISWGGPEDGWNAPSRDAMQTALEDAAALGVTVTAAAGDSGSSDGETDGQPHVDFPASSPSVLACGGTKLTARGGSIVSEVVWNETSVNEGATGGGVSQVFPLPSWQQSIAVPKAPNGIAGRGVPDVAGNADPLTGYQVRVDGKADVIGGTSAVAPLWAALIARCNQKLGRPLGDVHAALYRIGPRAFRDITEGNNGAYQAAAGWDPCTGLGSPDGQALLAALTGLGS
;
A
#
# COMPACT_ATOMS: atom_id res chain seq x y z
N LEU A 1 -11.58 -0.50 23.30
CA LEU A 1 -12.86 -0.11 23.97
C LEU A 1 -13.62 0.81 23.02
N HIS A 2 -14.89 0.54 22.71
CA HIS A 2 -15.69 1.43 21.84
C HIS A 2 -16.69 2.21 22.69
N LEU A 3 -16.67 3.54 22.58
CA LEU A 3 -17.57 4.44 23.29
C LEU A 3 -18.48 5.14 22.29
N ARG A 4 -19.76 5.34 22.65
CA ARG A 4 -20.74 6.09 21.85
C ARG A 4 -21.56 6.98 22.78
N GLY A 5 -21.88 8.19 22.34
CA GLY A 5 -22.66 9.14 23.12
C GLY A 5 -23.09 10.35 22.30
N ALA A 6 -23.93 11.18 22.88
CA ALA A 6 -24.27 12.48 22.29
C ALA A 6 -23.00 13.35 22.16
N PRO A 7 -22.89 14.23 21.15
CA PRO A 7 -21.72 15.09 20.95
C PRO A 7 -21.26 15.80 22.22
N GLN A 8 -22.17 16.41 22.97
CA GLN A 8 -21.84 17.15 24.21
C GLN A 8 -21.29 16.24 25.33
N ALA A 9 -21.63 14.96 25.32
CA ALA A 9 -21.06 14.01 26.27
C ALA A 9 -19.61 13.67 25.89
N LEU A 10 -19.32 13.49 24.59
CA LEU A 10 -17.97 13.25 24.09
C LEU A 10 -17.07 14.48 24.28
N GLU A 11 -17.58 15.68 24.00
CA GLU A 11 -16.89 16.95 24.26
C GLU A 11 -16.46 17.07 25.73
N ARG A 12 -17.37 16.79 26.67
CA ARG A 12 -17.05 16.80 28.11
C ARG A 12 -16.08 15.69 28.50
N ALA A 13 -16.24 14.48 27.95
CA ALA A 13 -15.41 13.34 28.30
C ALA A 13 -13.94 13.52 27.88
N PHE A 14 -13.71 14.13 26.70
CA PHE A 14 -12.38 14.25 26.10
C PHE A 14 -11.87 15.69 26.06
N GLY A 15 -12.57 16.66 26.65
CA GLY A 15 -12.14 18.06 26.67
C GLY A 15 -12.04 18.72 25.30
N VAL A 16 -12.80 18.21 24.31
CA VAL A 16 -12.79 18.71 22.92
C VAL A 16 -14.00 19.56 22.62
N THR A 17 -13.92 20.31 21.52
CA THR A 17 -15.06 20.97 20.88
C THR A 17 -15.22 20.39 19.50
N LEU A 18 -16.37 19.78 19.24
CA LEU A 18 -16.69 19.18 17.96
C LEU A 18 -17.22 20.26 17.03
N GLY A 19 -16.66 20.32 15.83
CA GLY A 19 -17.07 21.27 14.80
C GLY A 19 -17.38 20.56 13.49
N ARG A 20 -18.09 21.25 12.60
CA ARG A 20 -18.23 20.85 11.20
C ARG A 20 -17.23 21.65 10.38
N TYR A 21 -16.30 20.95 9.74
CA TYR A 21 -15.22 21.53 8.96
C TYR A 21 -15.34 21.11 7.50
N GLN A 22 -14.61 21.79 6.63
CA GLN A 22 -14.50 21.46 5.22
C GLN A 22 -13.06 21.71 4.78
N LEU A 23 -12.50 20.78 3.99
CA LEU A 23 -11.18 20.94 3.43
C LEU A 23 -11.23 21.91 2.23
N SER A 24 -10.14 22.65 2.03
CA SER A 24 -10.01 23.62 0.93
C SER A 24 -10.01 22.96 -0.46
N ASP A 25 -9.70 21.67 -0.53
CA ASP A 25 -9.70 20.85 -1.74
C ASP A 25 -11.11 20.48 -2.25
N GLY A 26 -12.17 20.95 -1.58
CA GLY A 26 -13.55 20.75 -2.00
C GLY A 26 -14.17 19.43 -1.53
N ARG A 27 -13.45 18.59 -0.77
CA ARG A 27 -14.04 17.41 -0.13
C ARG A 27 -15.19 17.81 0.80
N GLY A 28 -16.16 16.91 0.94
CA GLY A 28 -17.38 17.15 1.70
C GLY A 28 -17.12 17.51 3.17
N PRO A 29 -18.07 18.17 3.85
CA PRO A 29 -17.87 18.59 5.22
C PRO A 29 -17.80 17.38 6.16
N PHE A 30 -16.92 17.45 7.16
CA PHE A 30 -16.67 16.40 8.14
C PHE A 30 -16.81 16.93 9.57
N VAL A 31 -16.92 16.01 10.54
CA VAL A 31 -16.82 16.36 11.97
C VAL A 31 -15.36 16.32 12.35
N GLY A 32 -14.85 17.38 12.97
CA GLY A 32 -13.46 17.48 13.42
C GLY A 32 -13.36 18.08 14.81
N LEU A 33 -12.13 18.24 15.28
CA LEU A 33 -11.82 18.78 16.61
C LEU A 33 -11.27 20.20 16.51
N GLY A 34 -11.72 21.10 17.39
CA GLY A 34 -11.13 22.44 17.55
C GLY A 34 -9.79 22.43 18.32
N GLN A 35 -9.53 21.37 19.09
CA GLN A 35 -8.34 21.19 19.92
C GLN A 35 -8.07 19.69 20.14
N ALA A 36 -6.84 19.36 20.54
CA ALA A 36 -6.46 17.99 20.87
C ALA A 36 -7.28 17.44 22.06
N PRO A 37 -7.66 16.15 22.04
CA PRO A 37 -8.38 15.54 23.15
C PRO A 37 -7.48 15.36 24.38
N THR A 38 -8.06 15.57 25.56
CA THR A 38 -7.47 15.15 26.83
C THR A 38 -7.65 13.65 26.97
N LEU A 39 -6.53 12.92 27.00
CA LEU A 39 -6.53 11.48 27.20
C LEU A 39 -6.58 11.14 28.70
N PRO A 40 -7.37 10.14 29.12
CA PRO A 40 -7.19 9.55 30.44
C PRO A 40 -5.80 8.89 30.53
N PRO A 41 -5.19 8.80 31.73
CA PRO A 41 -3.81 8.29 31.89
C PRO A 41 -3.56 6.90 31.29
N GLU A 42 -4.59 6.07 31.20
CA GLU A 42 -4.52 4.69 30.71
C GLU A 42 -4.72 4.56 29.19
N ALA A 43 -5.10 5.63 28.49
CA ALA A 43 -5.34 5.61 27.05
C ALA A 43 -4.15 6.17 26.27
N ILE A 44 -3.69 5.42 25.27
CA ILE A 44 -2.64 5.86 24.34
C ILE A 44 -3.18 6.76 23.22
N ALA A 45 -4.46 6.60 22.85
CA ALA A 45 -5.13 7.38 21.82
C ALA A 45 -6.66 7.32 21.97
N VAL A 46 -7.34 8.31 21.40
CA VAL A 46 -8.80 8.30 21.17
C VAL A 46 -9.02 8.59 19.70
N LEU A 47 -9.49 7.59 18.96
CA LEU A 47 -9.74 7.67 17.51
C LEU A 47 -11.22 7.97 17.24
N GLY A 48 -11.51 8.52 16.05
CA GLY A 48 -12.88 8.65 15.53
C GLY A 48 -13.67 9.86 16.03
N LEU A 49 -13.08 10.68 16.92
CA LEU A 49 -13.60 12.01 17.22
C LEU A 49 -13.37 12.97 16.04
N ASP A 50 -12.21 12.84 15.38
CA ASP A 50 -11.95 13.47 14.09
C ASP A 50 -12.36 12.51 12.97
N ARG A 51 -13.25 12.97 12.10
CA ARG A 51 -13.77 12.23 10.95
C ARG A 51 -13.28 12.81 9.62
N ARG A 52 -12.20 13.58 9.64
CA ARG A 52 -11.47 13.98 8.44
C ARG A 52 -11.02 12.72 7.68
N PRO A 53 -11.19 12.67 6.35
CA PRO A 53 -10.56 11.64 5.53
C PRO A 53 -9.05 11.61 5.78
N VAL A 54 -8.56 10.50 6.29
CA VAL A 54 -7.16 10.38 6.76
C VAL A 54 -6.23 9.93 5.64
N ALA A 55 -6.79 9.30 4.60
CA ALA A 55 -6.04 8.76 3.49
C ALA A 55 -6.66 9.12 2.14
N ARG A 56 -5.87 8.96 1.07
CA ARG A 56 -6.27 8.96 -0.33
C ARG A 56 -5.88 7.62 -0.95
N VAL A 57 -6.50 7.30 -2.09
CA VAL A 57 -6.04 6.21 -2.96
C VAL A 57 -4.77 6.63 -3.68
N HIS A 58 -3.85 5.70 -3.89
CA HIS A 58 -2.58 5.93 -4.61
C HIS A 58 -2.62 5.31 -6.02
N SER A 59 -3.74 5.53 -6.71
CA SER A 59 -3.95 5.12 -8.09
C SER A 59 -4.24 6.29 -9.02
N ARG A 60 -3.85 6.11 -10.28
CA ARG A 60 -4.02 7.13 -11.32
C ARG A 60 -4.52 6.51 -12.62
N ARG A 61 -5.48 7.18 -13.25
CA ARG A 61 -5.89 6.90 -14.63
C ARG A 61 -5.09 7.78 -15.58
N PRO A 62 -4.58 7.23 -16.69
CA PRO A 62 -3.79 7.99 -17.64
C PRO A 62 -4.67 9.05 -18.30
N ARG A 63 -4.17 10.28 -18.36
CA ARG A 63 -4.79 11.43 -19.05
C ARG A 63 -4.50 11.41 -20.55
N ALA A 64 -3.39 10.80 -20.94
CA ALA A 64 -3.04 10.52 -22.34
C ALA A 64 -3.22 9.03 -22.66
N ALA A 65 -3.36 8.67 -23.94
CA ALA A 65 -3.41 7.26 -24.33
C ALA A 65 -2.07 6.57 -23.98
N PRO A 66 -2.07 5.49 -23.18
CA PRO A 66 -0.85 4.74 -22.86
C PRO A 66 -0.19 4.18 -24.12
N ALA A 67 1.14 4.21 -24.17
CA ALA A 67 1.89 3.65 -25.30
C ALA A 67 1.91 2.11 -25.27
N VAL A 68 1.89 1.55 -24.06
CA VAL A 68 1.81 0.12 -23.78
C VAL A 68 1.00 -0.05 -22.49
N THR A 69 0.32 -1.18 -22.34
CA THR A 69 -0.35 -1.56 -21.11
C THR A 69 -0.11 -3.04 -20.86
N TYR A 70 -0.17 -3.46 -19.61
CA TYR A 70 0.13 -4.84 -19.23
C TYR A 70 -1.04 -5.47 -18.49
N ALA A 71 -1.36 -6.71 -18.82
CA ALA A 71 -2.13 -7.55 -17.92
C ALA A 71 -1.24 -7.96 -16.73
N PRO A 72 -1.75 -8.06 -15.50
CA PRO A 72 -0.92 -8.47 -14.36
C PRO A 72 -0.14 -9.78 -14.57
N PRO A 73 -0.69 -10.85 -15.20
CA PRO A 73 0.09 -12.07 -15.48
C PRO A 73 1.28 -11.84 -16.43
N GLU A 74 1.27 -10.78 -17.25
CA GLU A 74 2.43 -10.36 -18.03
C GLU A 74 3.51 -9.75 -17.14
N LEU A 75 3.14 -8.84 -16.25
CA LEU A 75 4.07 -8.26 -15.26
C LEU A 75 4.66 -9.35 -14.34
N GLY A 76 3.85 -10.31 -13.90
CA GLY A 76 4.33 -11.45 -13.14
C GLY A 76 5.39 -12.27 -13.88
N ARG A 77 5.26 -12.42 -15.21
CA ARG A 77 6.30 -13.06 -16.04
C ARG A 77 7.55 -12.19 -16.17
N LEU A 78 7.38 -10.88 -16.38
CA LEU A 78 8.49 -9.92 -16.53
C LEU A 78 9.32 -9.81 -15.24
N TYR A 79 8.67 -9.89 -14.08
CA TYR A 79 9.31 -9.90 -12.76
C TYR A 79 9.67 -11.31 -12.25
N ASN A 80 9.70 -12.30 -13.14
CA ASN A 80 10.11 -13.67 -12.82
C ASN A 80 9.38 -14.25 -11.60
N PHE A 81 8.07 -14.07 -11.45
CA PHE A 81 7.31 -14.66 -10.35
C PHE A 81 7.53 -16.18 -10.31
N PRO A 82 7.66 -16.80 -9.11
CA PRO A 82 8.05 -18.20 -8.99
C PRO A 82 7.14 -19.16 -9.78
N PRO A 83 7.67 -19.98 -10.71
CA PRO A 83 6.81 -20.88 -11.49
C PRO A 83 6.13 -21.92 -10.60
N SER A 84 5.01 -22.47 -11.08
CA SER A 84 4.23 -23.51 -10.37
C SER A 84 3.77 -23.12 -8.96
N THR A 85 3.58 -21.82 -8.73
CA THR A 85 2.92 -21.27 -7.55
C THR A 85 1.78 -20.37 -8.03
N ASP A 86 0.71 -20.33 -7.26
CA ASP A 86 -0.51 -19.58 -7.55
C ASP A 86 -1.10 -18.95 -6.28
N GLY A 87 -0.41 -19.03 -5.14
CA GLY A 87 -0.92 -18.58 -3.85
C GLY A 87 -1.84 -19.57 -3.15
N SER A 88 -1.97 -20.82 -3.64
CA SER A 88 -2.81 -21.82 -2.97
C SER A 88 -2.49 -21.98 -1.49
N GLY A 89 -3.54 -21.99 -0.67
CA GLY A 89 -3.43 -22.10 0.78
C GLY A 89 -3.08 -20.80 1.49
N GLN A 90 -3.01 -19.67 0.77
CA GLN A 90 -2.83 -18.35 1.36
C GLN A 90 -4.14 -17.56 1.41
N THR A 91 -4.25 -16.70 2.41
CA THR A 91 -5.25 -15.63 2.47
C THR A 91 -4.53 -14.29 2.41
N VAL A 92 -4.99 -13.41 1.52
CA VAL A 92 -4.53 -12.02 1.41
C VAL A 92 -5.67 -11.09 1.86
N ALA A 93 -5.38 -10.23 2.84
CA ALA A 93 -6.27 -9.17 3.28
C ALA A 93 -6.07 -7.91 2.42
N LEU A 94 -7.16 -7.26 2.02
CA LEU A 94 -7.18 -5.93 1.42
C LEU A 94 -7.83 -4.96 2.39
N ILE A 95 -7.22 -3.79 2.61
CA ILE A 95 -7.78 -2.73 3.45
C ILE A 95 -8.36 -1.64 2.56
N GLU A 96 -9.67 -1.45 2.61
CA GLU A 96 -10.39 -0.51 1.74
C GLU A 96 -11.17 0.52 2.55
N LEU A 97 -10.98 1.80 2.23
CA LEU A 97 -11.59 2.91 2.98
C LEU A 97 -12.81 3.54 2.28
N GLY A 98 -13.30 2.89 1.23
CA GLY A 98 -14.46 3.29 0.46
C GLY A 98 -14.67 2.42 -0.79
N GLY A 99 -15.74 2.71 -1.52
CA GLY A 99 -16.05 2.02 -2.79
C GLY A 99 -16.44 0.56 -2.61
N GLY A 100 -16.24 -0.21 -3.68
CA GLY A 100 -16.58 -1.62 -3.70
C GLY A 100 -16.20 -2.35 -4.99
N PHE A 101 -16.60 -3.61 -5.04
CA PHE A 101 -16.44 -4.50 -6.19
C PHE A 101 -17.75 -5.22 -6.50
N THR A 102 -17.88 -5.65 -7.76
CA THR A 102 -18.97 -6.52 -8.19
C THR A 102 -18.45 -7.87 -8.67
N ALA A 103 -19.18 -8.95 -8.35
CA ALA A 103 -18.83 -10.29 -8.81
C ALA A 103 -18.87 -10.41 -10.35
N SER A 104 -19.71 -9.61 -11.03
CA SER A 104 -19.78 -9.57 -12.49
C SER A 104 -18.48 -9.08 -13.11
N ASP A 105 -17.91 -8.00 -12.56
CA ASP A 105 -16.70 -7.42 -13.12
C ASP A 105 -15.49 -8.34 -12.92
N LEU A 106 -15.33 -8.87 -11.70
CA LEU A 106 -14.29 -9.86 -11.40
C LEU A 106 -14.40 -11.09 -12.30
N ALA A 107 -15.61 -11.63 -12.50
CA ALA A 107 -15.81 -12.79 -13.36
C ALA A 107 -15.44 -12.50 -14.82
N GLN A 108 -15.81 -11.33 -15.34
CA GLN A 108 -15.47 -10.92 -16.71
C GLN A 108 -13.97 -10.68 -16.88
N TYR A 109 -13.33 -10.03 -15.91
CA TYR A 109 -11.91 -9.76 -15.93
C TYR A 109 -11.08 -11.05 -15.93
N PHE A 110 -11.30 -11.93 -14.94
CA PHE A 110 -10.54 -13.18 -14.84
C PHE A 110 -10.80 -14.12 -16.03
N ASN A 111 -12.04 -14.16 -16.56
CA ASN A 111 -12.34 -14.90 -17.78
C ASN A 111 -11.61 -14.32 -19.00
N GLY A 112 -11.56 -12.99 -19.12
CA GLY A 112 -10.81 -12.30 -20.18
C GLY A 112 -9.31 -12.62 -20.17
N LEU A 113 -8.74 -12.88 -18.99
CA LEU A 113 -7.36 -13.34 -18.81
C LEU A 113 -7.18 -14.86 -18.99
N GLY A 114 -8.26 -15.62 -19.21
CA GLY A 114 -8.21 -17.09 -19.31
C GLY A 114 -7.95 -17.80 -17.97
N ILE A 115 -8.17 -17.14 -16.84
CA ILE A 115 -8.00 -17.72 -15.51
C ILE A 115 -9.23 -18.58 -15.20
N THR A 116 -9.07 -19.89 -15.34
CA THR A 116 -10.16 -20.88 -15.20
C THR A 116 -10.53 -21.18 -13.74
N ARG A 117 -9.66 -20.82 -12.80
CA ARG A 117 -9.87 -20.96 -11.35
C ARG A 117 -9.55 -19.61 -10.69
N PRO A 118 -10.46 -18.62 -10.76
CA PRO A 118 -10.25 -17.32 -10.13
C PRO A 118 -10.23 -17.45 -8.60
N PRO A 119 -9.64 -16.47 -7.90
CA PRO A 119 -9.61 -16.47 -6.44
C PRO A 119 -11.03 -16.35 -5.86
N SER A 120 -11.20 -16.84 -4.63
CA SER A 120 -12.39 -16.49 -3.83
C SER A 120 -12.21 -15.08 -3.28
N VAL A 121 -13.19 -14.20 -3.53
CA VAL A 121 -13.19 -12.82 -3.03
C VAL A 121 -14.39 -12.64 -2.09
N THR A 122 -14.13 -12.20 -0.87
CA THR A 122 -15.16 -11.96 0.15
C THR A 122 -14.96 -10.60 0.82
N ALA A 123 -16.05 -9.99 1.28
CA ALA A 123 -16.01 -8.71 1.97
C ALA A 123 -16.29 -8.88 3.47
N VAL A 124 -15.56 -8.14 4.31
CA VAL A 124 -15.77 -8.01 5.75
C VAL A 124 -16.12 -6.55 6.05
N SER A 125 -17.18 -6.35 6.83
CA SER A 125 -17.55 -5.01 7.33
C SER A 125 -16.77 -4.69 8.59
N VAL A 126 -16.12 -3.52 8.60
CA VAL A 126 -15.37 -3.00 9.74
C VAL A 126 -15.85 -1.58 10.04
N ALA A 127 -16.09 -1.27 11.32
CA ALA A 127 -16.59 0.03 11.76
C ALA A 127 -17.87 0.52 11.02
N GLY A 128 -18.63 -0.38 10.40
CA GLY A 128 -19.80 -0.06 9.58
C GLY A 128 -19.50 0.27 8.10
N GLY A 129 -18.24 0.22 7.67
CA GLY A 129 -17.89 0.19 6.24
C GLY A 129 -18.36 -1.10 5.58
N THR A 130 -18.76 -1.05 4.32
CA THR A 130 -19.26 -2.21 3.58
C THR A 130 -18.88 -2.10 2.11
N ASN A 131 -18.88 -3.21 1.38
CA ASN A 131 -18.75 -3.21 -0.08
C ASN A 131 -19.88 -2.39 -0.73
N GLN A 132 -19.58 -1.19 -1.23
CA GLN A 132 -20.55 -0.26 -1.84
C GLN A 132 -20.03 0.26 -3.19
N PRO A 133 -20.13 -0.54 -4.25
CA PRO A 133 -19.77 -0.10 -5.60
C PRO A 133 -20.73 1.00 -6.11
N GLY A 134 -20.27 1.78 -7.07
CA GLY A 134 -20.87 3.00 -7.60
C GLY A 134 -20.16 4.31 -7.17
N GLY A 135 -18.92 4.25 -6.67
CA GLY A 135 -18.20 5.40 -6.12
C GLY A 135 -16.78 5.58 -6.67
N ASP A 136 -16.15 6.72 -6.38
CA ASP A 136 -14.83 7.08 -6.95
C ASP A 136 -13.70 6.12 -6.55
N ALA A 137 -13.85 5.40 -5.44
CA ALA A 137 -12.88 4.45 -4.93
C ALA A 137 -12.97 3.05 -5.58
N ASP A 138 -13.95 2.77 -6.44
CA ASP A 138 -14.12 1.44 -7.03
C ASP A 138 -12.94 1.05 -7.93
N GLY A 139 -12.32 2.04 -8.58
CA GLY A 139 -11.11 1.80 -9.37
C GLY A 139 -9.96 1.24 -8.54
N GLU A 140 -9.86 1.67 -7.28
CA GLU A 140 -8.85 1.19 -6.33
C GLU A 140 -9.15 -0.24 -5.91
N VAL A 141 -10.37 -0.47 -5.41
CA VAL A 141 -10.80 -1.78 -4.92
C VAL A 141 -10.69 -2.84 -6.01
N MET A 142 -11.10 -2.49 -7.24
CA MET A 142 -11.00 -3.39 -8.38
C MET A 142 -9.54 -3.63 -8.77
N LEU A 143 -8.69 -2.60 -8.88
CA LEU A 143 -7.27 -2.76 -9.17
C LEU A 143 -6.59 -3.73 -8.18
N ASP A 144 -6.80 -3.51 -6.88
CA ASP A 144 -6.19 -4.31 -5.82
C ASP A 144 -6.58 -5.80 -5.92
N ILE A 145 -7.88 -6.07 -6.05
CA ILE A 145 -8.40 -7.44 -6.19
C ILE A 145 -7.91 -8.09 -7.49
N GLU A 146 -7.94 -7.35 -8.59
CA GLU A 146 -7.61 -7.86 -9.92
C GLU A 146 -6.11 -8.16 -10.06
N VAL A 147 -5.23 -7.34 -9.49
CA VAL A 147 -3.78 -7.58 -9.48
C VAL A 147 -3.44 -8.80 -8.64
N ILE A 148 -3.94 -8.90 -7.40
CA ILE A 148 -3.70 -10.08 -6.55
C ILE A 148 -4.29 -11.32 -7.21
N GLY A 149 -5.55 -11.23 -7.65
CA GLY A 149 -6.27 -12.36 -8.19
C GLY A 149 -5.69 -12.91 -9.50
N ALA A 150 -5.11 -12.05 -10.32
CA ALA A 150 -4.47 -12.48 -11.55
C ALA A 150 -3.06 -13.04 -11.33
N LEU A 151 -2.33 -12.56 -10.31
CA LEU A 151 -0.97 -13.00 -10.00
C LEU A 151 -0.92 -14.21 -9.05
N ALA A 152 -1.92 -14.35 -8.18
CA ALA A 152 -2.07 -15.40 -7.18
C ALA A 152 -3.52 -15.96 -7.17
N PRO A 153 -4.00 -16.58 -8.27
CA PRO A 153 -5.40 -17.01 -8.41
C PRO A 153 -5.83 -18.14 -7.46
N GLY A 154 -4.88 -18.86 -6.85
CA GLY A 154 -5.14 -19.88 -5.84
C GLY A 154 -5.33 -19.31 -4.43
N ALA A 155 -5.04 -18.03 -4.20
CA ALA A 155 -5.23 -17.38 -2.91
C ALA A 155 -6.71 -17.04 -2.64
N LYS A 156 -7.06 -16.94 -1.36
CA LYS A 156 -8.30 -16.31 -0.90
C LYS A 156 -8.05 -14.82 -0.69
N ILE A 157 -8.94 -13.97 -1.19
CA ILE A 157 -8.90 -12.51 -1.00
C ILE A 157 -10.03 -12.11 -0.06
N VAL A 158 -9.68 -11.40 1.01
CA VAL A 158 -10.65 -10.88 1.99
C VAL A 158 -10.51 -9.38 2.09
N VAL A 159 -11.56 -8.66 1.71
CA VAL A 159 -11.59 -7.20 1.60
C VAL A 159 -12.26 -6.61 2.84
N TYR A 160 -11.49 -5.91 3.67
CA TYR A 160 -11.95 -5.29 4.91
C TYR A 160 -12.33 -3.83 4.62
N PHE A 161 -13.63 -3.57 4.54
CA PHE A 161 -14.16 -2.24 4.26
C PHE A 161 -14.37 -1.47 5.57
N ALA A 162 -13.78 -0.28 5.65
CA ALA A 162 -13.98 0.65 6.75
C ALA A 162 -14.25 2.07 6.24
N PRO A 163 -14.81 2.97 7.07
CA PRO A 163 -14.83 4.39 6.75
C PRO A 163 -13.41 4.97 6.65
N ASN A 164 -13.20 5.90 5.72
CA ASN A 164 -11.97 6.69 5.64
C ASN A 164 -11.87 7.69 6.80
N THR A 165 -11.49 7.20 7.98
CA THR A 165 -11.15 7.96 9.18
C THR A 165 -10.01 7.27 9.89
N ASP A 166 -9.36 7.94 10.84
CA ASP A 166 -8.32 7.36 11.69
C ASP A 166 -8.78 6.05 12.38
N GLN A 167 -9.97 6.05 12.98
CA GLN A 167 -10.58 4.89 13.62
C GLN A 167 -10.87 3.77 12.63
N GLY A 168 -11.51 4.07 11.50
CA GLY A 168 -11.89 3.05 10.52
C GLY A 168 -10.66 2.34 9.95
N PHE A 169 -9.63 3.12 9.62
CA PHE A 169 -8.38 2.56 9.10
C PHE A 169 -7.67 1.69 10.15
N TYR A 170 -7.57 2.17 11.40
CA TYR A 170 -6.99 1.40 12.50
C TYR A 170 -7.76 0.09 12.74
N GLU A 171 -9.09 0.16 12.81
CA GLU A 171 -9.93 -1.02 13.05
C GLU A 171 -9.83 -2.03 11.90
N ALA A 172 -9.70 -1.58 10.65
CA ALA A 172 -9.55 -2.48 9.50
C ALA A 172 -8.25 -3.28 9.58
N ILE A 173 -7.11 -2.61 9.82
CA ILE A 173 -5.81 -3.27 9.97
C ILE A 173 -5.82 -4.19 11.19
N SER A 174 -6.27 -3.69 12.35
CA SER A 174 -6.32 -4.47 13.59
C SER A 174 -7.20 -5.71 13.45
N GLN A 175 -8.39 -5.58 12.85
CA GLN A 175 -9.31 -6.69 12.65
C GLN A 175 -8.76 -7.71 11.65
N ALA A 176 -8.15 -7.27 10.54
CA ALA A 176 -7.55 -8.16 9.56
C ALA A 176 -6.35 -8.94 10.14
N ALA A 177 -5.48 -8.27 10.90
CA ALA A 177 -4.34 -8.91 11.57
C ALA A 177 -4.77 -9.99 12.58
N HIS A 178 -5.86 -9.73 13.33
CA HIS A 178 -6.38 -10.61 14.36
C HIS A 178 -7.50 -11.55 13.86
N ASP A 179 -7.72 -11.67 12.55
CA ASP A 179 -8.83 -12.43 12.01
C ASP A 179 -8.63 -13.94 12.17
N GLY A 180 -9.19 -14.48 13.25
CA GLY A 180 -9.18 -15.91 13.57
C GLY A 180 -10.10 -16.79 12.71
N VAL A 181 -10.81 -16.22 11.73
CA VAL A 181 -11.66 -16.97 10.79
C VAL A 181 -10.95 -17.10 9.43
N ASN A 182 -10.37 -16.00 8.95
CA ASN A 182 -9.75 -15.94 7.63
C ASN A 182 -8.24 -16.19 7.65
N HIS A 183 -7.57 -15.96 8.78
CA HIS A 183 -6.13 -16.09 8.98
C HIS A 183 -5.28 -15.51 7.82
N PRO A 184 -5.37 -14.20 7.52
CA PRO A 184 -4.53 -13.59 6.51
C PRO A 184 -3.04 -13.80 6.81
N ALA A 185 -2.26 -14.22 5.80
CA ALA A 185 -0.81 -14.31 5.89
C ALA A 185 -0.12 -13.06 5.31
N VAL A 186 -0.87 -12.30 4.51
CA VAL A 186 -0.42 -11.09 3.82
C VAL A 186 -1.54 -10.06 3.87
N MET A 187 -1.19 -8.78 4.01
CA MET A 187 -2.10 -7.64 3.96
C MET A 187 -1.58 -6.63 2.94
N SER A 188 -2.44 -6.15 2.05
CA SER A 188 -2.12 -5.06 1.11
C SER A 188 -2.95 -3.83 1.43
N ILE A 189 -2.28 -2.68 1.38
CA ILE A 189 -2.85 -1.37 1.69
C ILE A 189 -2.45 -0.40 0.58
N SER A 190 -3.43 0.05 -0.19
CA SER A 190 -3.20 0.99 -1.28
C SER A 190 -3.71 2.40 -0.96
N TRP A 191 -3.97 2.65 0.34
CA TRP A 191 -4.43 3.91 0.90
C TRP A 191 -3.39 4.51 1.84
N GLY A 192 -3.22 5.83 1.80
CA GLY A 192 -2.37 6.53 2.76
C GLY A 192 -2.37 8.05 2.62
N GLY A 193 -1.46 8.70 3.30
CA GLY A 193 -1.23 10.15 3.20
C GLY A 193 0.01 10.59 3.99
N PRO A 194 0.41 11.87 3.90
CA PRO A 194 1.65 12.36 4.50
C PRO A 194 1.72 12.04 5.99
N GLU A 195 2.83 11.46 6.47
CA GLU A 195 2.97 10.99 7.86
C GLU A 195 2.83 12.09 8.92
N ASP A 196 3.08 13.34 8.53
CA ASP A 196 2.94 14.56 9.33
C ASP A 196 1.54 15.19 9.20
N GLY A 197 0.75 14.77 8.21
CA GLY A 197 -0.67 15.05 8.10
C GLY A 197 -1.52 14.30 9.15
N TRP A 198 -0.99 13.23 9.75
CA TRP A 198 -1.62 12.50 10.84
C TRP A 198 -1.42 13.19 12.19
N ASN A 199 -2.45 13.17 13.04
CA ASN A 199 -2.23 13.52 14.45
C ASN A 199 -1.38 12.42 15.11
N ALA A 200 -0.44 12.81 15.98
CA ALA A 200 0.55 11.89 16.54
C ALA A 200 -0.08 10.70 17.29
N PRO A 201 -1.06 10.87 18.21
CA PRO A 201 -1.67 9.73 18.89
C PRO A 201 -2.34 8.72 17.94
N SER A 202 -2.97 9.18 16.85
CA SER A 202 -3.63 8.28 15.89
C SER A 202 -2.62 7.53 15.04
N ARG A 203 -1.54 8.19 14.62
CA ARG A 203 -0.43 7.54 13.92
C ARG A 203 0.25 6.51 14.82
N ASP A 204 0.49 6.85 16.09
CA ASP A 204 1.13 5.94 17.04
C ASP A 204 0.22 4.73 17.34
N ALA A 205 -1.10 4.93 17.47
CA ALA A 205 -2.06 3.81 17.55
C ALA A 205 -2.06 2.96 16.28
N MET A 206 -2.06 3.56 15.09
CA MET A 206 -1.95 2.82 13.83
C MET A 206 -0.65 2.01 13.77
N GLN A 207 0.48 2.60 14.18
CA GLN A 207 1.76 1.93 14.26
C GLN A 207 1.67 0.67 15.14
N THR A 208 0.99 0.72 16.30
CA THR A 208 0.79 -0.48 17.13
C THR A 208 0.01 -1.59 16.40
N ALA A 209 -1.00 -1.24 15.59
CA ALA A 209 -1.74 -2.25 14.81
C ALA A 209 -0.89 -2.89 13.70
N LEU A 210 0.02 -2.13 13.10
CA LEU A 210 0.98 -2.63 12.10
C LEU A 210 2.06 -3.51 12.77
N GLU A 211 2.52 -3.15 13.96
CA GLU A 211 3.42 -3.96 14.78
C GLU A 211 2.78 -5.29 15.20
N ASP A 212 1.51 -5.26 15.61
CA ASP A 212 0.74 -6.48 15.91
C ASP A 212 0.62 -7.38 14.68
N ALA A 213 0.32 -6.83 13.50
CA ALA A 213 0.28 -7.60 12.26
C ALA A 213 1.63 -8.31 11.99
N ALA A 214 2.74 -7.59 12.11
CA ALA A 214 4.08 -8.16 11.96
C ALA A 214 4.36 -9.25 13.01
N ALA A 215 4.01 -9.01 14.28
CA ALA A 215 4.19 -9.97 15.38
C ALA A 215 3.34 -11.24 15.21
N LEU A 216 2.17 -11.13 14.58
CA LEU A 216 1.29 -12.25 14.23
C LEU A 216 1.71 -12.97 12.94
N GLY A 217 2.81 -12.53 12.31
CA GLY A 217 3.35 -13.16 11.11
C GLY A 217 2.62 -12.80 9.83
N VAL A 218 1.90 -11.66 9.82
CA VAL A 218 1.27 -11.09 8.62
C VAL A 218 2.27 -10.16 7.94
N THR A 219 2.62 -10.43 6.68
CA THR A 219 3.39 -9.47 5.89
C THR A 219 2.48 -8.33 5.43
N VAL A 220 2.75 -7.10 5.85
CA VAL A 220 2.01 -5.92 5.40
C VAL A 220 2.75 -5.23 4.27
N THR A 221 2.08 -4.98 3.16
CA THR A 221 2.57 -4.21 2.02
C THR A 221 1.75 -2.92 1.90
N ALA A 222 2.41 -1.79 1.60
CA ALA A 222 1.70 -0.55 1.35
C ALA A 222 2.28 0.27 0.20
N ALA A 223 1.39 0.88 -0.58
CA ALA A 223 1.75 1.83 -1.63
C ALA A 223 2.49 3.04 -1.04
N ALA A 224 3.62 3.42 -1.63
CA ALA A 224 4.48 4.49 -1.10
C ALA A 224 4.01 5.91 -1.43
N GLY A 225 2.94 6.05 -2.22
CA GLY A 225 2.36 7.32 -2.63
C GLY A 225 2.57 7.64 -4.11
N ASP A 226 1.76 8.59 -4.60
CA ASP A 226 1.59 8.88 -6.03
C ASP A 226 1.85 10.34 -6.42
N SER A 227 2.42 11.12 -5.49
CA SER A 227 2.61 12.56 -5.61
C SER A 227 4.07 12.98 -5.45
N GLY A 228 4.99 12.10 -5.86
CA GLY A 228 6.43 12.30 -5.77
C GLY A 228 6.92 12.44 -4.33
N SER A 229 8.11 12.99 -4.17
CA SER A 229 8.70 13.25 -2.85
C SER A 229 7.93 14.28 -2.03
N SER A 230 7.02 15.06 -2.62
CA SER A 230 6.21 16.06 -1.90
C SER A 230 5.00 15.47 -1.21
N ASP A 231 4.63 14.24 -1.58
CA ASP A 231 3.40 13.58 -1.16
C ASP A 231 2.13 14.46 -1.28
N GLY A 232 2.12 15.40 -2.24
CA GLY A 232 0.99 16.29 -2.51
C GLY A 232 0.90 17.50 -1.58
N GLU A 233 1.85 17.68 -0.66
CA GLU A 233 1.98 18.88 0.15
C GLU A 233 2.60 20.05 -0.64
N THR A 234 2.34 21.27 -0.18
CA THR A 234 2.66 22.51 -0.92
C THR A 234 3.67 23.42 -0.21
N ASP A 235 4.26 22.94 0.90
CA ASP A 235 5.23 23.67 1.71
C ASP A 235 6.67 23.67 1.12
N GLY A 236 6.86 22.97 0.01
CA GLY A 236 8.14 22.85 -0.68
C GLY A 236 9.14 21.92 0.02
N GLN A 237 8.71 21.12 1.00
CA GLN A 237 9.52 20.10 1.65
C GLN A 237 9.14 18.70 1.12
N PRO A 238 10.04 17.71 1.24
CA PRO A 238 9.65 16.34 0.97
C PRO A 238 8.98 15.68 2.17
N HIS A 239 8.01 14.83 1.86
CA HIS A 239 7.13 14.11 2.77
C HIS A 239 7.07 12.65 2.36
N VAL A 240 6.97 11.76 3.33
CA VAL A 240 6.75 10.33 3.07
C VAL A 240 5.34 9.93 3.51
N ASP A 241 4.73 9.04 2.74
CA ASP A 241 3.38 8.57 2.98
C ASP A 241 3.32 7.56 4.13
N PHE A 242 2.27 7.61 4.94
CA PHE A 242 1.93 6.64 5.98
C PHE A 242 0.62 5.92 5.58
N PRO A 243 0.61 4.57 5.58
CA PRO A 243 1.43 3.68 6.41
C PRO A 243 2.77 3.21 5.84
N ALA A 244 3.14 3.58 4.61
CA ALA A 244 4.39 3.13 3.99
C ALA A 244 5.64 3.51 4.80
N SER A 245 5.64 4.65 5.51
CA SER A 245 6.77 5.05 6.35
C SER A 245 6.93 4.23 7.64
N SER A 246 5.96 3.38 7.99
CA SER A 246 6.08 2.46 9.13
C SER A 246 7.26 1.48 8.91
N PRO A 247 8.09 1.22 9.95
CA PRO A 247 9.10 0.17 9.92
C PRO A 247 8.54 -1.27 9.87
N SER A 248 7.23 -1.44 10.07
CA SER A 248 6.55 -2.74 10.07
C SER A 248 5.85 -3.05 8.74
N VAL A 249 5.99 -2.16 7.75
CA VAL A 249 5.30 -2.22 6.46
C VAL A 249 6.32 -2.24 5.34
N LEU A 250 6.20 -3.23 4.45
CA LEU A 250 6.97 -3.28 3.22
C LEU A 250 6.45 -2.18 2.28
N ALA A 251 7.20 -1.09 2.17
CA ALA A 251 6.84 0.06 1.35
C ALA A 251 7.11 -0.21 -0.13
N CYS A 252 6.09 0.00 -0.97
CA CYS A 252 6.07 -0.33 -2.38
C CYS A 252 6.05 0.95 -3.25
N GLY A 253 7.20 1.31 -3.82
CA GLY A 253 7.36 2.41 -4.76
C GLY A 253 7.07 2.03 -6.22
N GLY A 254 7.27 2.99 -7.12
CA GLY A 254 6.81 2.94 -8.49
C GLY A 254 7.90 3.15 -9.54
N THR A 255 7.86 2.32 -10.58
CA THR A 255 8.72 2.42 -11.78
C THR A 255 7.89 2.65 -13.04
N LYS A 256 8.54 3.14 -14.09
CA LYS A 256 8.04 3.10 -15.46
C LYS A 256 8.69 1.93 -16.19
N LEU A 257 7.93 0.88 -16.44
CA LEU A 257 8.42 -0.33 -17.10
C LEU A 257 8.07 -0.34 -18.59
N THR A 258 9.09 -0.55 -19.42
CA THR A 258 8.92 -0.86 -20.84
C THR A 258 9.46 -2.25 -21.13
N ALA A 259 8.59 -3.12 -21.65
CA ALA A 259 8.95 -4.45 -22.12
C ALA A 259 8.82 -4.58 -23.64
N ARG A 260 9.66 -5.43 -24.24
CA ARG A 260 9.56 -5.82 -25.65
C ARG A 260 9.90 -7.30 -25.77
N GLY A 261 9.08 -8.05 -26.50
CA GLY A 261 9.32 -9.49 -26.73
C GLY A 261 9.31 -10.33 -25.45
N GLY A 262 8.56 -9.91 -24.42
CA GLY A 262 8.47 -10.63 -23.14
C GLY A 262 9.67 -10.42 -22.20
N SER A 263 10.48 -9.39 -22.43
CA SER A 263 11.58 -9.02 -21.54
C SER A 263 11.58 -7.51 -21.26
N ILE A 264 11.99 -7.14 -20.05
CA ILE A 264 12.16 -5.73 -19.65
C ILE A 264 13.32 -5.14 -20.45
N VAL A 265 13.06 -4.09 -21.23
CA VAL A 265 14.09 -3.37 -21.99
C VAL A 265 14.50 -2.06 -21.31
N SER A 266 13.61 -1.48 -20.51
CA SER A 266 13.87 -0.29 -19.71
C SER A 266 12.97 -0.33 -18.47
N GLU A 267 13.54 0.05 -17.33
CA GLU A 267 12.79 0.30 -16.11
C GLU A 267 13.49 1.43 -15.36
N VAL A 268 12.77 2.54 -15.15
CA VAL A 268 13.28 3.78 -14.55
C VAL A 268 12.31 4.24 -13.47
N VAL A 269 12.68 5.21 -12.63
CA VAL A 269 11.76 5.80 -11.65
C VAL A 269 10.52 6.33 -12.36
N TRP A 270 9.32 6.03 -11.83
CA TRP A 270 8.10 6.65 -12.32
C TRP A 270 8.04 8.12 -11.86
N ASN A 271 8.16 9.03 -12.82
CA ASN A 271 7.91 10.46 -12.61
C ASN A 271 7.41 11.13 -13.90
N GLU A 272 6.13 11.43 -13.91
CA GLU A 272 5.39 12.06 -15.00
C GLU A 272 4.67 13.33 -14.48
N THR A 273 5.26 13.98 -13.47
CA THR A 273 4.71 15.21 -12.85
C THR A 273 4.60 16.36 -13.85
N SER A 274 5.48 16.43 -14.86
CA SER A 274 5.43 17.44 -15.93
C SER A 274 4.16 17.38 -16.79
N VAL A 275 3.48 16.23 -16.81
CA VAL A 275 2.20 16.03 -17.52
C VAL A 275 1.04 15.75 -16.55
N ASN A 276 1.30 15.93 -15.25
CA ASN A 276 0.34 15.72 -14.16
C ASN A 276 -0.25 14.28 -14.17
N GLU A 277 0.64 13.30 -14.39
CA GLU A 277 0.35 11.87 -14.30
C GLU A 277 0.95 11.24 -13.04
N GLY A 278 1.54 12.04 -12.13
CA GLY A 278 2.07 11.58 -10.85
C GLY A 278 3.54 11.16 -10.86
N ALA A 279 4.02 10.74 -9.70
CA ALA A 279 5.35 10.17 -9.50
C ALA A 279 5.33 9.30 -8.24
N THR A 280 6.23 8.32 -8.15
CA THR A 280 6.35 7.48 -6.94
C THR A 280 6.66 8.33 -5.71
N GLY A 281 5.99 8.05 -4.60
CA GLY A 281 6.41 8.53 -3.30
C GLY A 281 7.74 7.89 -2.88
N GLY A 282 8.42 8.53 -1.95
CA GLY A 282 9.72 8.09 -1.46
C GLY A 282 10.55 9.23 -0.88
N GLY A 283 11.39 8.90 0.10
CA GLY A 283 12.14 9.86 0.89
C GLY A 283 12.63 9.28 2.21
N VAL A 284 12.66 10.10 3.26
CA VAL A 284 13.11 9.68 4.59
C VAL A 284 12.12 10.19 5.63
N SER A 285 11.62 9.30 6.47
CA SER A 285 10.69 9.62 7.54
C SER A 285 11.29 10.61 8.53
N GLN A 286 10.49 11.60 8.91
CA GLN A 286 10.72 12.56 9.97
C GLN A 286 10.17 12.09 11.32
N VAL A 287 9.40 11.00 11.32
CA VAL A 287 8.74 10.42 12.48
C VAL A 287 9.45 9.15 12.97
N PHE A 288 9.68 8.20 12.07
CA PHE A 288 10.18 6.88 12.41
C PHE A 288 11.71 6.85 12.30
N PRO A 289 12.43 6.43 13.36
CA PRO A 289 13.90 6.36 13.34
C PRO A 289 14.38 5.31 12.34
N LEU A 290 15.62 5.47 11.86
CA LEU A 290 16.26 4.51 10.94
C LEU A 290 16.32 3.09 11.57
N PRO A 291 15.57 2.11 11.05
CA PRO A 291 15.52 0.77 11.62
C PRO A 291 16.85 0.04 11.50
N SER A 292 17.16 -0.86 12.44
CA SER A 292 18.44 -1.57 12.48
C SER A 292 18.74 -2.40 11.22
N TRP A 293 17.71 -2.97 10.60
CA TRP A 293 17.83 -3.71 9.34
C TRP A 293 18.13 -2.81 8.12
N GLN A 294 17.91 -1.51 8.22
CA GLN A 294 18.19 -0.51 7.18
C GLN A 294 19.52 0.24 7.43
N GLN A 295 20.17 0.07 8.59
CA GLN A 295 21.39 0.80 8.93
C GLN A 295 22.62 0.42 8.10
N SER A 296 22.62 -0.75 7.45
CA SER A 296 23.73 -1.19 6.61
C SER A 296 23.79 -0.49 5.25
N ILE A 297 22.72 0.22 4.87
CA ILE A 297 22.67 1.03 3.65
C ILE A 297 22.79 2.51 3.98
N ALA A 298 23.25 3.31 3.01
CA ALA A 298 23.45 4.74 3.18
C ALA A 298 22.15 5.52 2.95
N VAL A 299 21.19 5.44 3.89
CA VAL A 299 19.98 6.26 3.85
C VAL A 299 20.36 7.74 4.09
N PRO A 300 19.92 8.70 3.24
CA PRO A 300 20.16 10.11 3.49
C PRO A 300 19.45 10.57 4.77
N LYS A 301 19.80 11.75 5.27
CA LYS A 301 19.07 12.35 6.39
C LYS A 301 17.71 12.88 5.92
N ALA A 302 16.72 12.85 6.81
CA ALA A 302 15.45 13.52 6.59
C ALA A 302 15.61 15.05 6.57
N PRO A 303 14.63 15.82 6.06
CA PRO A 303 14.70 17.28 5.98
C PRO A 303 15.00 17.97 7.31
N ASN A 304 14.47 17.44 8.42
CA ASN A 304 14.72 17.90 9.78
C ASN A 304 16.09 17.48 10.35
N GLY A 305 16.92 16.78 9.57
CA GLY A 305 18.27 16.36 9.93
C GLY A 305 18.39 15.04 10.71
N ILE A 306 17.27 14.36 11.01
CA ILE A 306 17.30 13.06 11.69
C ILE A 306 17.70 11.92 10.74
N ALA A 307 18.25 10.84 11.31
CA ALA A 307 18.39 9.57 10.62
C ALA A 307 17.07 8.79 10.76
N GLY A 308 16.23 8.87 9.73
CA GLY A 308 14.90 8.26 9.70
C GLY A 308 14.81 7.03 8.79
N ARG A 309 13.67 6.33 8.87
CA ARG A 309 13.32 5.22 7.97
C ARG A 309 13.25 5.71 6.53
N GLY A 310 14.06 5.13 5.64
CA GLY A 310 14.04 5.45 4.22
C GLY A 310 12.90 4.73 3.51
N VAL A 311 12.18 5.39 2.61
CA VAL A 311 11.04 4.88 1.83
C VAL A 311 11.35 5.03 0.32
N PRO A 312 10.98 4.08 -0.55
CA PRO A 312 10.34 2.79 -0.27
C PRO A 312 11.36 1.67 0.05
N ASP A 313 10.88 0.45 0.29
CA ASP A 313 11.76 -0.74 0.42
C ASP A 313 11.98 -1.44 -0.91
N VAL A 314 10.96 -1.48 -1.76
CA VAL A 314 10.93 -2.16 -3.05
C VAL A 314 10.08 -1.37 -4.03
N ALA A 315 10.15 -1.70 -5.32
CA ALA A 315 9.32 -1.05 -6.33
C ALA A 315 8.73 -2.05 -7.36
N GLY A 316 7.91 -1.52 -8.26
CA GLY A 316 7.34 -2.20 -9.41
C GLY A 316 6.64 -1.21 -10.32
N ASN A 317 6.19 -1.66 -11.49
CA ASN A 317 5.58 -0.79 -12.49
C ASN A 317 4.37 -0.06 -11.88
N ALA A 318 4.34 1.26 -12.03
CA ALA A 318 3.31 2.14 -11.49
C ALA A 318 2.94 3.26 -12.47
N ASP A 319 3.73 3.53 -13.51
CA ASP A 319 3.38 4.59 -14.46
C ASP A 319 2.05 4.28 -15.19
N PRO A 320 1.01 5.13 -15.09
CA PRO A 320 -0.26 4.91 -15.80
C PRO A 320 -0.11 4.93 -17.33
N LEU A 321 0.95 5.55 -17.88
CA LEU A 321 1.27 5.51 -19.31
C LEU A 321 1.90 4.17 -19.77
N THR A 322 2.26 3.33 -18.80
CA THR A 322 2.62 1.92 -18.98
C THR A 322 1.79 1.02 -18.05
N GLY A 323 0.52 1.40 -17.82
CA GLY A 323 -0.30 0.92 -16.70
C GLY A 323 -0.87 -0.50 -16.83
N TYR A 324 -1.65 -0.88 -15.82
CA TYR A 324 -2.30 -2.16 -15.67
C TYR A 324 -3.64 -2.17 -16.38
N GLN A 325 -3.89 -3.19 -17.18
CA GLN A 325 -5.21 -3.47 -17.74
C GLN A 325 -6.11 -3.99 -16.63
N VAL A 326 -7.22 -3.30 -16.38
CA VAL A 326 -8.18 -3.62 -15.31
C VAL A 326 -9.61 -3.52 -15.82
N ARG A 327 -10.57 -3.92 -15.01
CA ARG A 327 -11.99 -3.78 -15.28
C ARG A 327 -12.70 -3.11 -14.11
N VAL A 328 -13.35 -1.98 -14.37
CA VAL A 328 -14.03 -1.18 -13.34
C VAL A 328 -15.42 -0.77 -13.82
N ASP A 329 -16.43 -0.93 -12.98
CA ASP A 329 -17.83 -0.51 -13.21
C ASP A 329 -18.37 -0.84 -14.59
N GLY A 330 -18.22 -2.10 -15.00
CA GLY A 330 -18.73 -2.54 -16.29
C GLY A 330 -17.79 -2.29 -17.48
N LYS A 331 -16.60 -1.67 -17.31
CA LYS A 331 -15.74 -1.20 -18.40
C LYS A 331 -14.30 -1.68 -18.29
N ALA A 332 -13.66 -1.90 -19.43
CA ALA A 332 -12.20 -2.02 -19.47
C ALA A 332 -11.57 -0.65 -19.19
N ASP A 333 -10.51 -0.64 -18.39
CA ASP A 333 -9.84 0.55 -17.92
C ASP A 333 -8.33 0.30 -17.81
N VAL A 334 -7.55 1.37 -17.63
CA VAL A 334 -6.11 1.29 -17.39
C VAL A 334 -5.77 2.14 -16.18
N ILE A 335 -5.10 1.54 -15.21
CA ILE A 335 -4.74 2.21 -13.97
C ILE A 335 -3.25 2.00 -13.68
N GLY A 336 -2.58 3.05 -13.22
CA GLY A 336 -1.27 3.01 -12.60
C GLY A 336 -1.34 3.49 -11.15
N GLY A 337 -0.23 3.98 -10.63
CA GLY A 337 -0.04 4.30 -9.24
C GLY A 337 0.63 3.17 -8.46
N THR A 338 1.25 3.54 -7.34
CA THR A 338 1.86 2.63 -6.39
C THR A 338 0.84 1.70 -5.73
N SER A 339 -0.45 2.05 -5.78
CA SER A 339 -1.57 1.15 -5.49
C SER A 339 -1.54 -0.14 -6.29
N ALA A 340 -0.98 -0.18 -7.50
CA ALA A 340 -0.85 -1.43 -8.23
C ALA A 340 0.33 -2.31 -7.73
N VAL A 341 1.28 -1.71 -7.01
CA VAL A 341 2.54 -2.34 -6.61
C VAL A 341 2.44 -3.05 -5.27
N ALA A 342 1.71 -2.49 -4.30
CA ALA A 342 1.38 -3.19 -3.05
C ALA A 342 0.69 -4.55 -3.28
N PRO A 343 -0.42 -4.66 -4.03
CA PRO A 343 -1.06 -5.94 -4.35
C PRO A 343 -0.17 -6.86 -5.19
N LEU A 344 0.68 -6.32 -6.07
CA LEU A 344 1.67 -7.10 -6.82
C LEU A 344 2.65 -7.79 -5.87
N TRP A 345 3.21 -7.06 -4.90
CA TRP A 345 4.10 -7.62 -3.89
C TRP A 345 3.35 -8.56 -2.94
N ALA A 346 2.11 -8.25 -2.57
CA ALA A 346 1.29 -9.15 -1.76
C ALA A 346 1.09 -10.51 -2.44
N ALA A 347 0.83 -10.51 -3.75
CA ALA A 347 0.73 -11.74 -4.54
C ALA A 347 2.06 -12.49 -4.63
N LEU A 348 3.19 -11.79 -4.80
CA LEU A 348 4.51 -12.40 -4.79
C LEU A 348 4.82 -13.07 -3.44
N ILE A 349 4.56 -12.39 -2.34
CA ILE A 349 4.74 -12.91 -0.98
C ILE A 349 3.84 -14.14 -0.75
N ALA A 350 2.57 -14.10 -1.17
CA ALA A 350 1.68 -15.25 -1.05
C ALA A 350 2.23 -16.48 -1.81
N ARG A 351 2.77 -16.29 -3.01
CA ARG A 351 3.41 -17.37 -3.78
C ARG A 351 4.68 -17.90 -3.13
N CYS A 352 5.49 -17.02 -2.52
CA CYS A 352 6.64 -17.42 -1.72
C CYS A 352 6.21 -18.22 -0.48
N ASN A 353 5.21 -17.76 0.26
CA ASN A 353 4.66 -18.47 1.42
C ASN A 353 4.17 -19.88 1.05
N GLN A 354 3.42 -20.01 -0.06
CA GLN A 354 2.97 -21.31 -0.60
C GLN A 354 4.16 -22.25 -0.81
N LYS A 355 5.22 -21.76 -1.45
CA LYS A 355 6.38 -22.61 -1.77
C LYS A 355 7.22 -22.97 -0.55
N LEU A 356 7.35 -22.05 0.40
CA LEU A 356 8.09 -22.24 1.65
C LEU A 356 7.29 -23.07 2.68
N GLY A 357 5.98 -23.21 2.50
CA GLY A 357 5.10 -23.93 3.43
C GLY A 357 4.85 -23.20 4.75
N ARG A 358 5.18 -21.91 4.82
CA ARG A 358 5.01 -21.05 6.02
C ARG A 358 4.84 -19.58 5.62
N PRO A 359 4.15 -18.76 6.43
CA PRO A 359 4.14 -17.31 6.24
C PRO A 359 5.55 -16.74 6.46
N LEU A 360 5.93 -15.77 5.64
CA LEU A 360 7.17 -15.03 5.80
C LEU A 360 7.13 -14.06 6.99
N GLY A 361 5.98 -13.44 7.28
CA GLY A 361 5.84 -12.45 8.34
C GLY A 361 6.60 -11.17 8.03
N ASP A 362 7.35 -10.64 9.00
CA ASP A 362 8.24 -9.51 8.77
C ASP A 362 9.39 -9.92 7.82
N VAL A 363 9.43 -9.28 6.64
CA VAL A 363 10.40 -9.57 5.57
C VAL A 363 11.62 -8.64 5.59
N HIS A 364 11.60 -7.51 6.30
CA HIS A 364 12.56 -6.42 6.09
C HIS A 364 14.01 -6.88 6.30
N ALA A 365 14.32 -7.49 7.46
CA ALA A 365 15.66 -7.97 7.75
C ALA A 365 16.17 -9.01 6.73
N ALA A 366 15.26 -9.83 6.16
CA ALA A 366 15.60 -10.78 5.12
C ALA A 366 15.89 -10.06 3.79
N LEU A 367 15.03 -9.16 3.34
CA LEU A 367 15.20 -8.46 2.06
C LEU A 367 16.48 -7.61 2.03
N TYR A 368 16.75 -6.84 3.08
CA TYR A 368 17.95 -6.01 3.16
C TYR A 368 19.23 -6.84 3.30
N ARG A 369 19.16 -8.06 3.86
CA ARG A 369 20.28 -9.02 3.86
C ARG A 369 20.47 -9.70 2.51
N ILE A 370 19.39 -9.99 1.79
CA ILE A 370 19.45 -10.53 0.43
C ILE A 370 20.15 -9.51 -0.48
N GLY A 371 19.78 -8.23 -0.30
CA GLY A 371 20.32 -7.11 -1.07
C GLY A 371 20.08 -7.31 -2.56
N PRO A 372 20.94 -6.76 -3.45
CA PRO A 372 20.66 -6.66 -4.89
C PRO A 372 20.55 -8.01 -5.64
N ARG A 373 20.79 -9.15 -4.97
CA ARG A 373 20.77 -10.49 -5.61
C ARG A 373 19.38 -10.94 -6.07
N ALA A 374 18.33 -10.33 -5.54
CA ALA A 374 16.93 -10.70 -5.82
C ALA A 374 16.11 -9.54 -6.41
N PHE A 375 16.78 -8.45 -6.79
CA PHE A 375 16.13 -7.26 -7.30
C PHE A 375 16.84 -6.76 -8.54
N ARG A 376 16.07 -6.17 -9.45
CA ARG A 376 16.58 -5.36 -10.53
C ARG A 376 16.73 -3.93 -10.01
N ASP A 377 17.97 -3.51 -9.90
CA ASP A 377 18.36 -2.17 -9.45
C ASP A 377 17.91 -1.10 -10.46
N ILE A 378 17.25 -0.05 -9.97
CA ILE A 378 16.75 1.07 -10.77
C ILE A 378 17.61 2.28 -10.48
N THR A 379 18.35 2.75 -11.48
CA THR A 379 19.43 3.72 -11.29
C THR A 379 19.21 5.04 -12.02
N GLU A 380 18.08 5.17 -12.71
CA GLU A 380 17.77 6.33 -13.55
C GLU A 380 16.40 6.93 -13.17
N GLY A 381 16.37 8.27 -13.11
CA GLY A 381 15.18 9.03 -12.75
C GLY A 381 15.21 9.60 -11.34
N ASN A 382 14.16 10.33 -10.98
CA ASN A 382 13.98 11.01 -9.69
C ASN A 382 12.48 11.10 -9.40
N ASN A 383 12.10 11.33 -8.15
CA ASN A 383 10.71 11.57 -7.77
C ASN A 383 10.42 13.02 -7.33
N GLY A 384 11.29 13.96 -7.72
CA GLY A 384 11.31 15.34 -7.22
C GLY A 384 12.60 15.63 -6.47
N ALA A 385 12.58 15.51 -5.15
CA ALA A 385 13.72 15.84 -4.28
C ALA A 385 14.80 14.75 -4.21
N TYR A 386 14.46 13.49 -4.52
CA TYR A 386 15.38 12.36 -4.46
C TYR A 386 15.63 11.77 -5.85
N GLN A 387 16.82 11.18 -6.02
CA GLN A 387 17.30 10.62 -7.28
C GLN A 387 17.59 9.13 -7.08
N ALA A 388 17.24 8.31 -8.07
CA ALA A 388 17.70 6.93 -8.13
C ALA A 388 19.21 6.85 -8.33
N ALA A 389 19.83 5.81 -7.77
CA ALA A 389 21.26 5.55 -7.82
C ALA A 389 21.50 4.05 -7.62
N ALA A 390 22.74 3.60 -7.83
CA ALA A 390 23.08 2.19 -7.59
C ALA A 390 22.86 1.78 -6.13
N GLY A 391 22.17 0.65 -5.93
CA GLY A 391 21.79 0.14 -4.62
C GLY A 391 20.45 0.71 -4.14
N TRP A 392 20.24 0.77 -2.82
CA TRP A 392 19.00 1.33 -2.29
C TRP A 392 18.94 2.84 -2.53
N ASP A 393 17.79 3.34 -2.99
CA ASP A 393 17.54 4.76 -3.18
C ASP A 393 16.12 5.19 -2.70
N PRO A 394 15.90 6.48 -2.38
CA PRO A 394 14.61 6.98 -1.89
C PRO A 394 13.53 7.20 -2.97
N CYS A 395 13.65 6.54 -4.13
CA CYS A 395 12.62 6.48 -5.17
C CYS A 395 12.11 5.05 -5.35
N THR A 396 13.04 4.09 -5.42
CA THR A 396 12.75 2.69 -5.81
C THR A 396 13.22 1.64 -4.81
N GLY A 397 13.82 2.06 -3.70
CA GLY A 397 14.27 1.16 -2.65
C GLY A 397 15.30 0.17 -3.18
N LEU A 398 15.15 -1.11 -2.88
CA LEU A 398 16.00 -2.18 -3.40
C LEU A 398 15.80 -2.45 -4.91
N GLY A 399 14.77 -1.87 -5.53
CA GLY A 399 14.42 -2.07 -6.94
C GLY A 399 13.20 -2.97 -7.14
N SER A 400 12.99 -3.40 -8.39
CA SER A 400 11.88 -4.29 -8.77
C SER A 400 12.23 -5.76 -8.55
N PRO A 401 11.26 -6.66 -8.30
CA PRO A 401 11.57 -8.04 -7.92
C PRO A 401 12.09 -8.87 -9.10
N ASP A 402 13.08 -9.73 -8.80
CA ASP A 402 13.19 -11.03 -9.46
C ASP A 402 12.61 -12.09 -8.52
N GLY A 403 11.36 -12.50 -8.77
CA GLY A 403 10.62 -13.37 -7.86
C GLY A 403 11.27 -14.74 -7.64
N GLN A 404 11.91 -15.31 -8.67
CA GLN A 404 12.60 -16.59 -8.59
C GLN A 404 13.88 -16.47 -7.76
N ALA A 405 14.69 -15.44 -8.01
CA ALA A 405 15.89 -15.18 -7.23
C ALA A 405 15.55 -14.86 -5.76
N LEU A 406 14.47 -14.11 -5.54
CA LEU A 406 13.95 -13.81 -4.20
C LEU A 406 13.57 -15.08 -3.44
N LEU A 407 12.74 -15.94 -4.03
CA LEU A 407 12.35 -17.20 -3.42
C LEU A 407 13.57 -18.10 -3.12
N ALA A 408 14.52 -18.20 -4.05
CA ALA A 408 15.73 -18.98 -3.85
C ALA A 408 16.56 -18.44 -2.68
N ALA A 409 16.72 -17.12 -2.58
CA ALA A 409 17.46 -16.47 -1.50
C ALA A 409 16.75 -16.63 -0.14
N LEU A 410 15.42 -16.50 -0.10
CA LEU A 410 14.62 -16.73 1.11
C LEU A 410 14.71 -18.18 1.60
N THR A 411 14.73 -19.14 0.67
CA THR A 411 14.93 -20.56 1.01
C THR A 411 16.29 -20.78 1.70
N GLY A 412 17.35 -20.16 1.19
CA GLY A 412 18.71 -20.26 1.75
C GLY A 412 18.92 -19.53 3.09
N LEU A 413 18.00 -18.65 3.50
CA LEU A 413 18.02 -18.02 4.83
C LEU A 413 17.30 -18.86 5.89
N GLY A 414 16.39 -19.74 5.47
CA GLY A 414 15.63 -20.62 6.35
C GLY A 414 16.26 -22.01 6.57
N SER A 415 17.27 -22.37 5.76
CA SER A 415 18.16 -23.51 5.97
C SER A 415 19.33 -23.12 6.86
#